data_AF-A0A849X4W8-F1
#
_entry.id   AF-A0A849X4W8-F1
#
_cell.length_a   1.000
_cell.length_b   1.000
_cell.length_c   1.000
_cell.angle_alpha   90.00
_cell.angle_beta   90.00
_cell.angle_gamma   90.00
#
_symmetry.space_group_name_H-M   'P 1'
#
loop_
_entity.id
_entity.type
_entity.pdbx_description
1 polymer ?
#
loop_
_entity_poly.entity_id
_entity_poly.type
_entity_poly.pdbx_seq_one_letter_code
_entity_poly.pdbx_strand_id
1 'polypeptide(L)' 'RLIWQKARSKCENCHSTYALEIDHRIPRAHGGTNDARNLRLLCRSCNQRAAIRVFGLKKMEKHLERGS' A
#
# COMPACT_ATOMS: atom_id res chain seq x y z
N ARG A 1 -10.18 -4.03 -11.51
CA ARG A 1 -11.43 -3.54 -10.87
C ARG A 1 -11.79 -4.26 -9.57
N LEU A 2 -11.51 -5.57 -9.44
CA LEU A 2 -11.90 -6.38 -8.26
C LEU A 2 -11.44 -5.84 -6.89
N ILE A 3 -10.17 -5.42 -6.76
CA ILE A 3 -9.61 -4.93 -5.48
C ILE A 3 -10.35 -3.69 -4.98
N TRP A 4 -10.62 -2.73 -5.86
CA TRP A 4 -11.37 -1.52 -5.54
C TRP A 4 -12.79 -1.81 -5.06
N GLN A 5 -13.48 -2.77 -5.70
CA GLN A 5 -14.82 -3.18 -5.29
C GLN A 5 -14.81 -3.87 -3.93
N LYS A 6 -13.88 -4.80 -3.68
CA LYS A 6 -13.73 -5.50 -2.39
C LYS A 6 -13.46 -4.52 -1.24
N ALA A 7 -12.61 -3.52 -1.49
CA ALA A 7 -12.29 -2.47 -0.52
C ALA A 7 -13.36 -1.36 -0.44
N ARG A 8 -14.48 -1.47 -1.18
CA ARG A 8 -15.56 -0.48 -1.24
C ARG A 8 -15.05 0.93 -1.56
N SER A 9 -14.03 1.04 -2.42
CA SER A 9 -13.33 2.28 -2.76
C SER A 9 -12.82 3.06 -1.53
N LYS A 10 -12.39 2.33 -0.48
CA LYS A 10 -11.85 2.89 0.76
C LYS A 10 -10.56 2.19 1.12
N CYS A 11 -9.68 2.89 1.82
CA CYS A 11 -8.48 2.32 2.41
C CYS A 11 -8.87 1.20 3.38
N GLU A 12 -8.34 0.00 3.19
CA GLU A 12 -8.63 -1.16 4.05
C GLU A 12 -8.06 -1.01 5.48
N ASN A 13 -7.23 0.01 5.73
CA ASN A 13 -6.64 0.27 7.05
C ASN A 13 -7.31 1.42 7.82
N CYS A 14 -7.63 2.54 7.16
CA CYS A 14 -8.19 3.73 7.82
C CYS A 14 -9.50 4.24 7.22
N HIS A 15 -10.06 3.54 6.23
CA HIS A 15 -11.31 3.89 5.53
C HIS A 15 -11.31 5.21 4.74
N SER A 16 -10.17 5.91 4.65
CA SER A 16 -10.02 7.09 3.79
C SER A 16 -10.40 6.76 2.34
N THR A 17 -11.02 7.71 1.65
CA THR A 17 -11.32 7.64 0.21
C THR A 17 -10.30 8.41 -0.64
N TYR A 18 -9.29 9.01 -0.02
CA TYR A 18 -8.33 9.89 -0.68
C TYR A 18 -6.99 9.20 -0.96
N ALA A 19 -6.34 9.58 -2.07
CA ALA A 19 -5.03 9.10 -2.51
C ALA A 19 -4.87 7.57 -2.39
N LEU A 20 -5.84 6.82 -2.93
CA LEU A 20 -5.89 5.37 -2.86
C LEU A 20 -4.97 4.71 -3.88
N GLU A 21 -4.22 3.72 -3.43
CA GLU A 21 -3.20 2.97 -4.16
C GLU A 21 -3.39 1.48 -3.91
N ILE A 22 -3.11 0.66 -4.93
CA ILE A 22 -3.04 -0.79 -4.75
C ILE A 22 -1.68 -1.12 -4.14
N ASP A 23 -1.70 -1.81 -3.01
CA ASP A 23 -0.52 -2.23 -2.26
C ASP A 23 -0.44 -3.76 -2.20
N HIS A 24 0.79 -4.27 -2.14
CA HIS A 24 1.07 -5.69 -1.91
C HIS A 24 1.19 -5.95 -0.41
N ARG A 25 0.36 -6.85 0.13
CA ARG A 25 0.42 -7.29 1.54
C ARG A 25 1.80 -7.87 1.87
N ILE A 26 2.29 -8.74 1.01
CA ILE A 26 3.68 -9.22 0.99
C ILE A 26 4.36 -8.49 -0.17
N PRO A 27 5.37 -7.65 0.07
CA PRO A 27 6.02 -6.92 -1.02
C PRO A 27 6.69 -7.85 -2.04
N ARG A 28 6.77 -7.41 -3.30
CA ARG A 28 7.47 -8.13 -4.38
C ARG A 28 8.92 -8.49 -4.01
N ALA A 29 9.62 -7.59 -3.33
CA ALA A 29 10.99 -7.79 -2.86
C ALA A 29 11.13 -8.91 -1.80
N HIS A 30 10.02 -9.40 -1.24
CA HIS A 30 9.95 -10.50 -0.28
C HIS A 30 9.15 -11.69 -0.83
N GLY A 31 9.09 -11.85 -2.15
CA GLY A 31 8.41 -12.99 -2.79
C GLY A 31 6.89 -12.82 -2.95
N GLY A 32 6.35 -11.63 -2.70
CA GLY A 32 4.95 -11.33 -2.95
C GLY A 32 4.54 -11.53 -4.42
N THR A 33 3.32 -12.00 -4.64
CA THR A 33 2.76 -12.20 -5.99
C THR A 33 1.75 -11.10 -6.35
N ASN A 34 1.35 -11.04 -7.62
CA ASN A 34 0.26 -10.15 -8.07
C ASN A 34 -1.12 -10.82 -7.91
N ASP A 35 -1.22 -11.91 -7.16
CA ASP A 35 -2.49 -12.56 -6.86
C ASP A 35 -3.42 -11.57 -6.13
N ALA A 36 -4.70 -11.55 -6.51
CA ALA A 36 -5.70 -10.69 -5.90
C ALA A 36 -5.81 -10.86 -4.36
N ARG A 37 -5.38 -12.00 -3.81
CA ARG A 37 -5.29 -12.26 -2.37
C ARG A 37 -4.12 -11.53 -1.70
N ASN A 38 -3.03 -11.28 -2.44
CA ASN A 38 -1.87 -10.52 -1.96
C ASN A 38 -2.01 -9.02 -2.22
N LEU A 39 -3.00 -8.58 -2.98
CA LEU A 39 -3.27 -7.16 -3.21
C LEU A 39 -4.30 -6.63 -2.22
N ARG A 40 -4.16 -5.36 -1.85
CA ARG A 40 -5.11 -4.58 -1.03
C ARG A 40 -5.16 -3.13 -1.50
N LEU A 41 -6.20 -2.39 -1.09
CA LEU A 41 -6.31 -0.96 -1.34
C LEU A 41 -5.96 -0.17 -0.09
N LEU A 42 -4.96 0.71 -0.16
CA LEU A 42 -4.57 1.60 0.93
C LEU A 42 -4.53 3.04 0.46
N CYS A 43 -4.77 4.01 1.36
CA CYS A 43 -4.37 5.38 1.07
C CYS A 43 -2.84 5.51 1.13
N ARG A 44 -2.29 6.48 0.40
CA ARG A 44 -0.86 6.75 0.31
C ARG A 44 -0.15 6.78 1.67
N SER A 45 -0.76 7.42 2.68
CA SER A 45 -0.18 7.50 4.03
C SER A 45 -0.15 6.13 4.74
N CYS A 46 -1.18 5.31 4.58
CA CYS A 46 -1.18 3.94 5.11
C CYS A 46 -0.18 3.05 4.38
N ASN A 47 -0.09 3.18 3.05
CA ASN A 47 0.85 2.46 2.21
C ASN A 47 2.31 2.77 2.63
N GLN A 48 2.66 4.05 2.76
CA GLN A 48 3.98 4.50 3.22
C GLN A 48 4.32 3.96 4.62
N ARG A 49 3.39 4.03 5.59
CA ARG A 49 3.62 3.47 6.93
C ARG A 49 3.84 1.95 6.89
N ALA A 50 3.11 1.22 6.05
CA ALA A 50 3.31 -0.21 5.87
C ALA A 50 4.70 -0.50 5.28
N ALA A 51 5.10 0.25 4.25
CA ALA A 51 6.41 0.10 3.62
C ALA A 51 7.56 0.43 4.58
N ILE A 52 7.45 1.48 5.41
CA ILE A 52 8.45 1.81 6.46
C ILE A 52 8.58 0.66 7.45
N ARG A 53 7.47 0.04 7.86
CA ARG A 53 7.51 -1.10 8.79
C ARG A 53 8.23 -2.31 8.21
N VAL A 54 8.12 -2.55 6.89
CA VAL A 54 8.73 -3.72 6.24
C VAL A 54 10.18 -3.46 5.84
N PHE A 55 10.48 -2.29 5.29
CA PHE A 55 11.77 -1.99 4.68
C PHE A 55 12.69 -1.11 5.54
N GLY A 56 12.16 -0.52 6.61
CA GLY A 56 12.85 0.46 7.43
C GLY A 56 12.87 1.86 6.82
N LEU A 57 12.98 2.89 7.67
CA LEU A 57 12.94 4.29 7.26
C LEU A 57 14.06 4.64 6.27
N LYS A 58 15.30 4.21 6.53
CA LYS A 58 16.47 4.47 5.67
C LYS A 58 16.24 4.04 4.21
N LYS A 59 15.59 2.89 4.00
CA LYS A 59 15.29 2.40 2.65
C LYS A 59 14.14 3.16 1.98
N MET A 60 13.21 3.68 2.79
CA MET A 60 12.01 4.36 2.34
C MET A 60 12.17 5.87 2.16
N GLU A 61 13.14 6.51 2.79
CA GLU A 61 13.38 7.97 2.77
C GLU A 61 13.33 8.57 1.34
N LYS A 62 14.11 8.01 0.42
CA LYS A 62 14.13 8.38 -1.01
C LYS A 62 12.79 8.29 -1.76
N HIS A 63 11.82 7.57 -1.19
CA HIS A 63 10.47 7.39 -1.74
C HIS A 63 9.43 8.27 -1.04
N LEU A 64 9.74 8.80 0.15
CA LEU A 64 8.87 9.69 0.92
C LEU A 64 9.05 11.16 0.50
N GLU A 65 10.27 11.56 0.15
CA GLU A 65 10.61 12.92 -0.29
C GLU A 65 9.98 13.32 -1.63
N ARG A 66 9.63 12.34 -2.47
CA ARG A 66 9.00 12.56 -3.79
C ARG A 66 7.51 12.89 -3.72
N GLY A 67 7.01 13.27 -2.55
CA GLY A 67 5.57 13.33 -2.27
C GLY A 67 5.03 14.62 -1.67
N SER A 68 5.87 15.62 -1.44
CA SER A 68 5.48 16.99 -1.07
C SER A 68 5.28 17.86 -2.30
#